data_AF-A0A7Y6IV40-F1
#
_entry.id   AF-A0A7Y6IV40-F1
#
_cell.length_a   1.000
_cell.length_b   1.000
_cell.length_c   1.000
_cell.angle_alpha   90.00
_cell.angle_beta   90.00
_cell.angle_gamma   90.00
#
_symmetry.space_group_name_H-M   'P 1'
#
loop_
_entity.id
_entity.type
_entity.pdbx_description
1 polymer ?
#
loop_
_entity_poly.entity_id
_entity_poly.type
_entity_poly.pdbx_seq_one_letter_code
_entity_poly.pdbx_strand_id
1 'polypeptide(L)'
;MGTEGSVYTVEHHLAEELDSITLARDLTRQALTESGYTGPHDDALLAVSELVTNALVHGTGAPILHLVAGPVRVRIEVRDSSPRMPEPREPGPRSGWGLNVIDRLSSRWGCQPYDGGKVVWCELAAIPTLSWAN
;
A
#
# COMPACT_ATOMS: atom_id res chain seq x y z
N MET A 1 -26.59 -9.00 -16.39
CA MET A 1 -25.75 -10.00 -15.69
C MET A 1 -24.54 -9.24 -15.17
N GLY A 2 -24.69 -8.63 -13.99
CA GLY A 2 -23.67 -7.74 -13.42
C GLY A 2 -22.51 -8.58 -12.90
N THR A 3 -21.30 -8.27 -13.34
CA THR A 3 -20.10 -8.72 -12.64
C THR A 3 -20.09 -8.02 -11.29
N GLU A 4 -20.52 -8.71 -10.23
CA GLU A 4 -20.19 -8.28 -8.87
C GLU A 4 -18.66 -8.14 -8.84
N GLY A 5 -18.20 -6.92 -8.56
CA GLY A 5 -16.78 -6.61 -8.47
C GLY A 5 -16.16 -7.41 -7.33
N SER A 6 -15.65 -8.60 -7.65
CA SER A 6 -15.02 -9.48 -6.68
C SER A 6 -13.83 -8.75 -6.07
N VAL A 7 -13.78 -8.73 -4.75
CA VAL A 7 -12.62 -8.21 -4.02
C VAL A 7 -11.48 -9.22 -4.21
N TYR A 8 -10.35 -8.76 -4.73
CA TYR A 8 -9.11 -9.52 -4.79
C TYR A 8 -8.28 -9.21 -3.55
N THR A 9 -7.78 -10.23 -2.85
CA THR A 9 -6.99 -10.07 -1.63
C THR A 9 -5.77 -10.97 -1.67
N VAL A 10 -4.61 -10.41 -1.35
CA VAL A 10 -3.35 -11.17 -1.23
C VAL A 10 -2.50 -10.63 -0.09
N GLU A 11 -1.79 -11.53 0.59
CA GLU A 11 -0.85 -11.22 1.66
C GLU A 11 0.52 -11.83 1.34
N HIS A 12 1.59 -11.08 1.63
CA HIS A 12 2.97 -11.47 1.38
C HIS A 12 3.83 -11.14 2.59
N HIS A 13 4.58 -12.13 3.06
CA HIS A 13 5.62 -11.95 4.05
C HIS A 13 6.92 -11.52 3.37
N LEU A 14 7.47 -10.40 3.79
CA LEU A 14 8.70 -9.84 3.26
C LEU A 14 9.85 -10.13 4.24
N ALA A 15 11.05 -10.38 3.71
CA ALA A 15 12.25 -10.43 4.54
C ALA A 15 12.59 -9.04 5.08
N GLU A 16 13.31 -8.97 6.21
CA GLU A 16 13.78 -7.72 6.83
C GLU A 16 15.04 -7.19 6.12
N GLU A 17 14.97 -7.06 4.79
CA GLU A 17 16.05 -6.69 3.89
C GLU A 17 15.56 -5.64 2.88
N LEU A 18 16.42 -4.70 2.48
CA LEU A 18 16.02 -3.62 1.56
C LEU A 18 15.63 -4.13 0.17
N ASP A 19 16.13 -5.28 -0.26
CA ASP A 19 15.74 -5.93 -1.52
C ASP A 19 14.26 -6.34 -1.53
N SER A 20 13.64 -6.49 -0.34
CA SER A 20 12.19 -6.69 -0.21
C SER A 20 11.37 -5.54 -0.78
N ILE A 21 11.94 -4.34 -0.96
CA ILE A 21 11.25 -3.22 -1.62
C ILE A 21 10.99 -3.56 -3.09
N THR A 22 11.97 -4.13 -3.79
CA THR A 22 11.83 -4.55 -5.19
C THR A 22 10.81 -5.68 -5.30
N LEU A 23 10.93 -6.69 -4.43
CA LEU A 23 9.98 -7.81 -4.38
C LEU A 23 8.54 -7.32 -4.12
N ALA A 24 8.34 -6.41 -3.17
CA ALA A 24 7.04 -5.85 -2.85
C ALA A 24 6.41 -5.12 -4.04
N ARG A 25 7.21 -4.39 -4.83
CA ARG A 25 6.73 -3.74 -6.06
C ARG A 25 6.30 -4.76 -7.11
N ASP A 26 7.08 -5.81 -7.32
CA ASP A 26 6.77 -6.83 -8.33
C ASP A 26 5.49 -7.61 -7.97
N LEU A 27 5.37 -8.02 -6.70
CA LEU A 27 4.16 -8.66 -6.18
C LEU A 27 2.93 -7.75 -6.29
N THR A 28 3.09 -6.46 -5.98
CA THR A 28 2.02 -5.48 -6.13
C THR A 28 1.61 -5.33 -7.59
N ARG A 29 2.56 -5.20 -8.52
CA ARG A 29 2.27 -5.10 -9.96
C ARG A 29 1.46 -6.32 -10.44
N GLN A 30 1.85 -7.51 -10.01
CA GLN A 30 1.13 -8.74 -10.31
C GLN A 30 -0.30 -8.68 -9.76
N ALA A 31 -0.47 -8.38 -8.46
CA ALA A 31 -1.77 -8.29 -7.81
C ALA A 31 -2.72 -7.25 -8.46
N LEU A 32 -2.20 -6.08 -8.83
CA LEU A 32 -2.99 -5.04 -9.51
C LEU A 32 -3.44 -5.49 -10.90
N THR A 33 -2.60 -6.26 -11.60
CA THR A 33 -2.94 -6.83 -12.92
C THR A 33 -4.00 -7.92 -12.78
N GLU A 34 -3.81 -8.86 -11.85
CA GLU A 34 -4.74 -9.98 -11.62
C GLU A 34 -6.10 -9.52 -11.10
N SER A 35 -6.13 -8.48 -10.27
CA SER A 35 -7.37 -7.89 -9.74
C SER A 35 -8.13 -7.04 -10.76
N GLY A 36 -7.51 -6.66 -11.88
CA GLY A 36 -8.09 -5.73 -12.84
C GLY A 36 -8.21 -4.30 -12.31
N TYR A 37 -7.40 -3.90 -11.32
CA TYR A 37 -7.39 -2.54 -10.79
C TYR A 37 -7.07 -1.52 -11.90
N THR A 38 -7.98 -0.55 -12.09
CA THR A 38 -7.93 0.42 -13.18
C THR A 38 -7.27 1.75 -12.80
N GLY A 39 -6.85 1.93 -11.54
CA GLY A 39 -6.14 3.15 -11.12
C GLY A 39 -4.69 3.18 -11.60
N PRO A 40 -3.95 4.27 -11.32
CA PRO A 40 -2.54 4.38 -11.70
C PRO A 40 -1.69 3.34 -10.96
N HIS A 41 -1.09 2.39 -11.69
CA HIS A 41 -0.23 1.38 -11.08
C HIS A 41 1.03 1.99 -10.48
N ASP A 42 1.61 3.01 -11.12
CA ASP A 42 2.83 3.65 -10.62
C ASP A 42 2.64 4.32 -9.26
N ASP A 43 1.46 4.90 -9.00
CA ASP A 43 1.12 5.47 -7.69
C ASP A 43 1.03 4.38 -6.61
N ALA A 44 0.45 3.22 -6.95
CA ALA A 44 0.39 2.08 -6.04
C ALA A 44 1.78 1.49 -5.75
N LEU A 45 2.63 1.40 -6.77
CA LEU A 45 4.00 0.92 -6.61
C LEU A 45 4.86 1.89 -5.80
N LEU A 46 4.66 3.20 -5.97
CA LEU A 46 5.32 4.21 -5.16
C LEU A 46 4.81 4.16 -3.70
N ALA A 47 3.50 4.03 -3.50
CA ALA A 47 2.93 3.89 -2.16
C ALA A 47 3.46 2.65 -1.43
N VAL A 48 3.53 1.51 -2.11
CA VAL A 48 4.12 0.28 -1.55
C VAL A 48 5.60 0.48 -1.22
N SER A 49 6.37 1.10 -2.10
CA SER A 49 7.78 1.42 -1.83
C SER A 49 7.93 2.23 -0.54
N GLU A 50 7.14 3.29 -0.36
CA GLU A 50 7.22 4.15 0.83
C GLU A 50 6.77 3.43 2.10
N LEU A 51 5.67 2.66 2.05
CA LEU A 51 5.17 1.93 3.22
C LEU A 51 6.13 0.81 3.65
N VAL A 52 6.66 0.03 2.71
CA VAL A 52 7.64 -1.03 3.00
C VAL A 52 8.96 -0.44 3.48
N THR A 53 9.42 0.67 2.89
CA THR A 53 10.62 1.38 3.38
C THR A 53 10.42 1.86 4.81
N ASN A 54 9.26 2.42 5.15
CA ASN A 54 8.96 2.82 6.53
C ASN A 54 8.98 1.63 7.49
N ALA A 55 8.42 0.48 7.11
CA ALA A 55 8.47 -0.72 7.92
C ALA A 55 9.90 -1.26 8.12
N LEU A 56 10.71 -1.30 7.07
CA LEU A 56 12.09 -1.79 7.13
C LEU A 56 13.04 -0.84 7.88
N VAL A 57 12.85 0.48 7.75
CA VAL A 57 13.76 1.47 8.34
C VAL A 57 13.34 1.88 9.76
N HIS A 58 12.04 1.85 10.07
CA HIS A 58 11.49 2.35 11.33
C HIS A 58 10.63 1.35 12.10
N GLY A 59 10.26 0.23 11.49
CA GLY A 59 9.58 -0.88 12.14
C GLY A 59 10.55 -1.84 12.81
N THR A 60 10.03 -3.01 13.17
CA THR A 60 10.82 -4.14 13.67
C THR A 60 10.22 -5.44 13.15
N GLY A 61 11.07 -6.41 12.84
CA GLY A 61 10.64 -7.72 12.35
C GLY A 61 10.21 -7.69 10.89
N ALA A 62 9.99 -8.89 10.35
CA ALA A 62 9.61 -9.11 8.96
C ALA A 62 8.28 -8.40 8.61
N PRO A 63 8.28 -7.44 7.66
CA PRO A 63 7.06 -6.77 7.26
C PRO A 63 6.07 -7.72 6.55
N ILE A 64 4.79 -7.45 6.71
CA ILE A 64 3.72 -8.15 5.97
C ILE A 64 3.02 -7.14 5.08
N LEU A 65 3.06 -7.36 3.76
CA LEU A 65 2.32 -6.59 2.77
C LEU A 65 0.98 -7.26 2.52
N HIS A 66 -0.11 -6.51 2.67
CA HIS A 66 -1.46 -6.98 2.40
C HIS A 66 -2.18 -6.02 1.45
N LEU A 67 -2.74 -6.58 0.38
CA LEU A 67 -3.40 -5.82 -0.69
C LEU A 67 -4.86 -6.28 -0.79
N VAL A 68 -5.77 -5.31 -0.79
CA VAL A 68 -7.21 -5.54 -1.01
C VAL A 68 -7.65 -4.65 -2.16
N ALA A 69 -7.81 -5.23 -3.35
CA ALA A 69 -8.26 -4.54 -4.55
C ALA A 69 -9.75 -4.79 -4.79
N GLY A 70 -10.52 -3.71 -4.87
CA GLY A 70 -11.93 -3.72 -5.24
C GLY A 70 -12.21 -2.84 -6.46
N PRO A 71 -13.47 -2.77 -6.91
CA PRO A 71 -13.83 -2.09 -8.16
C PRO A 71 -13.59 -0.57 -8.15
N VAL A 72 -13.52 0.05 -6.96
CA VAL A 72 -13.41 1.50 -6.81
C VAL A 72 -12.09 1.96 -6.20
N ARG A 73 -11.32 1.04 -5.59
CA ARG A 73 -10.08 1.36 -4.89
C ARG A 73 -9.23 0.13 -4.63
N VAL A 74 -7.93 0.35 -4.44
CA VAL A 74 -7.03 -0.60 -3.80
C VAL A 74 -6.61 -0.08 -2.44
N ARG A 75 -6.66 -0.95 -1.43
CA ARG A 75 -6.13 -0.71 -0.10
C ARG A 75 -4.81 -1.45 0.04
N ILE A 76 -3.77 -0.73 0.42
CA ILE A 76 -2.42 -1.24 0.65
C ILE A 76 -2.16 -1.13 2.15
N GLU A 77 -1.79 -2.24 2.78
CA GLU A 77 -1.43 -2.32 4.19
C GLU A 77 -0.02 -2.90 4.34
N VAL A 78 0.78 -2.30 5.20
CA VAL A 78 2.05 -2.87 5.64
C VAL A 78 2.04 -2.98 7.16
N ARG A 79 2.25 -4.19 7.65
CA ARG A 79 2.33 -4.50 9.07
C ARG A 79 3.78 -4.70 9.48
N ASP A 80 4.12 -4.26 10.68
CA ASP A 80 5.39 -4.54 11.34
C ASP A 80 5.17 -4.73 12.84
N SER A 81 6.16 -5.30 13.54
CA SER A 81 6.02 -5.68 14.96
C SER A 81 6.31 -4.52 15.93
N SER A 82 6.56 -3.31 15.44
CA SER A 82 6.87 -2.16 16.29
C SER A 82 5.58 -1.43 16.70
N PRO A 83 5.33 -1.24 18.00
CA PRO A 83 4.16 -0.50 18.47
C PRO A 83 4.30 1.02 18.27
N ARG A 84 5.48 1.49 17.82
CA ARG A 84 5.75 2.91 17.60
C ARG A 84 5.00 3.40 16.36
N MET A 85 4.01 4.27 16.57
CA MET A 85 3.28 4.92 15.48
C MET A 85 4.20 5.80 14.63
N PRO A 86 3.97 5.87 13.31
CA PRO A 86 4.68 6.80 12.45
C PRO A 86 4.31 8.24 12.84
N GLU A 87 5.34 9.06 13.07
CA GLU A 87 5.17 10.50 13.30
C GLU A 87 5.32 11.21 11.95
N PRO A 88 4.37 12.08 11.56
CA PRO A 88 4.57 12.99 10.43
C PRO A 88 5.85 13.79 10.67
N ARG A 89 6.78 13.76 9.71
CA ARG A 89 8.00 14.55 9.74
C ARG A 89 7.95 15.57 8.62
N GLU A 90 8.44 16.78 8.90
CA GLU A 90 8.67 17.77 7.85
C GLU A 90 9.65 17.18 6.81
N PRO A 91 9.35 17.29 5.51
CA PRO A 91 10.24 16.75 4.48
C PRO A 91 11.59 17.47 4.52
N GLY A 92 12.65 16.70 4.74
CA GLY A 92 14.03 17.15 4.72
C GLY A 92 14.74 16.78 3.42
N PRO A 93 15.96 17.28 3.18
CA PRO A 93 16.69 17.05 1.93
C PRO A 93 17.02 15.58 1.62
N ARG A 94 16.94 14.67 2.60
CA ARG A 94 17.31 13.25 2.48
C ARG A 94 16.32 12.26 3.12
N SER A 95 15.24 12.74 3.76
CA SER A 95 14.28 11.89 4.48
C SER A 95 12.97 12.65 4.74
N GLY A 96 11.91 11.95 5.16
CA GLY A 96 10.63 12.58 5.53
C GLY A 96 9.62 12.75 4.39
N TRP A 97 9.92 12.22 3.20
CA TRP A 97 8.99 12.27 2.06
C TRP A 97 7.92 11.19 2.11
N GLY A 98 8.18 10.04 2.74
CA GLY A 98 7.31 8.87 2.62
C GLY A 98 5.85 9.12 3.00
N LEU A 99 5.58 9.67 4.19
CA LEU A 99 4.20 9.99 4.57
C LEU A 99 3.59 11.13 3.75
N ASN A 100 4.40 12.09 3.27
CA ASN A 100 3.93 13.17 2.40
C ASN A 100 3.55 12.65 1.00
N VAL A 101 4.28 11.67 0.48
CA VAL A 101 3.96 10.98 -0.78
C VAL A 101 2.66 10.20 -0.61
N ILE A 102 2.53 9.42 0.46
CA ILE A 102 1.30 8.69 0.77
C ILE A 102 0.12 9.64 0.92
N ASP A 103 0.28 10.76 1.63
CA ASP A 103 -0.77 11.77 1.82
C ASP A 103 -1.26 12.37 0.49
N ARG A 104 -0.35 12.61 -0.46
CA ARG A 104 -0.70 13.17 -1.77
C ARG A 104 -1.33 12.18 -2.73
N LEU A 105 -0.88 10.93 -2.72
CA LEU A 105 -1.36 9.89 -3.64
C LEU A 105 -2.69 9.29 -3.18
N SER A 106 -2.89 9.20 -1.86
CA SER A 106 -3.99 8.46 -1.30
C SER A 106 -5.24 9.30 -1.10
N SER A 107 -6.39 8.65 -1.35
CA SER A 107 -7.68 9.19 -0.96
C SER A 107 -7.82 9.22 0.56
N ARG A 108 -7.25 8.21 1.23
CA ARG A 108 -7.24 8.03 2.68
C ARG A 108 -6.00 7.24 3.06
N TRP A 109 -5.41 7.56 4.20
CA TRP A 109 -4.35 6.77 4.82
C TRP A 109 -4.45 6.84 6.34
N GLY A 110 -3.74 5.96 7.02
CA GLY A 110 -3.68 5.97 8.46
C GLY A 110 -2.73 4.93 9.03
N CYS A 111 -2.68 4.88 10.35
CA CYS A 111 -1.96 3.88 11.10
C CYS A 111 -2.77 3.47 12.33
N GLN A 112 -2.76 2.19 12.69
CA GLN A 112 -3.43 1.69 13.89
C GLN A 112 -2.64 0.53 14.53
N PRO A 113 -2.80 0.27 15.84
CA PRO A 113 -2.20 -0.89 16.48
C PRO A 113 -2.69 -2.19 15.85
N TYR A 114 -1.82 -3.19 15.75
CA TYR A 114 -2.16 -4.52 15.26
C TYR A 114 -1.26 -5.57 15.91
N ASP A 115 -1.84 -6.48 16.70
CA ASP A 115 -1.18 -7.64 17.31
C ASP A 115 0.21 -7.36 17.93
N GLY A 116 0.27 -6.35 18.82
CA GLY A 116 1.52 -5.93 19.47
C GLY A 116 2.45 -5.07 18.60
N GLY A 117 2.21 -4.99 17.30
CA GLY A 117 2.83 -4.07 16.36
C GLY A 117 1.86 -3.01 15.83
N LYS A 118 2.02 -2.66 14.56
CA LYS A 118 1.17 -1.68 13.87
C LYS A 118 0.90 -2.09 12.43
N VAL A 119 -0.15 -1.49 11.88
CA VAL A 119 -0.42 -1.48 10.44
C VAL A 119 -0.48 -0.03 9.96
N VAL A 120 0.34 0.29 8.96
CA VAL A 120 0.25 1.54 8.19
C VAL A 120 -0.42 1.23 6.87
N TRP A 121 -1.36 2.06 6.44
CA TRP A 121 -2.18 1.76 5.28
C TRP A 121 -2.55 2.99 4.46
N CYS A 122 -2.85 2.79 3.19
CA CYS A 122 -3.42 3.80 2.31
C CYS A 122 -4.44 3.21 1.31
N GLU A 123 -5.35 4.05 0.81
CA GLU A 123 -6.36 3.72 -0.19
C GLU A 123 -6.16 4.58 -1.45
N LEU A 124 -5.96 3.94 -2.60
CA LEU A 124 -5.83 4.59 -3.90
C LEU A 124 -7.09 4.33 -4.74
N ALA A 125 -7.61 5.38 -5.39
CA ALA A 125 -8.84 5.29 -6.17
C ALA A 125 -8.60 4.61 -7.53
N ALA A 126 -9.49 3.69 -7.89
CA ALA A 126 -9.57 3.17 -9.24
C ALA A 126 -10.12 4.25 -10.18
N ILE A 127 -9.76 4.20 -11.47
CA ILE A 127 -10.38 5.09 -12.46
C ILE A 127 -11.77 4.53 -12.79
N PRO A 128 -12.85 5.32 -12.62
CA PRO A 128 -14.18 4.89 -12.99
C PRO A 128 -14.22 4.58 -14.49
N THR A 129 -14.59 3.35 -14.85
CA THR A 129 -14.94 3.02 -16.23
C THR A 129 -16.31 3.63 -16.53
N LEU A 130 -16.32 4.84 -17.11
CA LEU A 130 -17.55 5.45 -17.61
C LEU A 130 -18.04 4.66 -18.83
N SER A 131 -19.04 3.80 -18.65
CA SER A 131 -19.77 3.19 -19.77
C SER A 131 -20.80 4.20 -20.29
N TRP A 132 -20.47 4.95 -21.33
CA TRP A 132 -21.41 5.91 -21.95
C TRP A 132 -22.38 5.28 -22.97
N ALA A 133 -22.74 4.01 -22.82
CA ALA A 133 -23.70 3.34 -23.71
C ALA A 133 -25.04 3.08 -23.01
N ASN A 134 -25.99 4.00 -23.17
CA ASN A 134 -27.38 3.70 -23.54
C ASN A 134 -28.11 4.96 -24.01
#